data_AF-A0A947HE76-F1
#
_entry.id   AF-A0A947HE76-F1
#
_cell.length_a   1.000
_cell.length_b   1.000
_cell.length_c   1.000
_cell.angle_alpha   90.00
_cell.angle_beta   90.00
_cell.angle_gamma   90.00
#
_symmetry.space_group_name_H-M   'P 1'
#
loop_
_entity.id
_entity.type
_entity.pdbx_description
1 polymer ?
#
loop_
_entity_poly.entity_id
_entity_poly.type
_entity_poly.pdbx_seq_one_letter_code
_entity_poly.pdbx_strand_id
1 'polypeptide(L)'
;MNPELLLTHFETLIDRPEKVTELRKLILQLAVMGKLVPQDANDEPASELLKRIATEKAALMNAGKIKREKPLTPIDPAELPNCRTVLLP
;
A
#
# COMPACT_ATOMS: atom_id res chain seq x y z
N MET A 1 8.67 10.57 3.66
CA MET A 1 9.04 11.30 4.90
C MET A 1 10.47 11.75 4.71
N ASN A 2 10.80 13.03 4.96
CA ASN A 2 12.20 13.47 4.87
C ASN A 2 12.89 13.13 6.20
N PRO A 3 13.76 12.10 6.25
CA PRO A 3 14.40 11.68 7.50
C PRO A 3 15.33 12.76 8.05
N GLU A 4 15.95 13.57 7.19
CA GLU A 4 16.91 14.60 7.60
C GLU A 4 16.21 15.71 8.38
N LEU A 5 15.09 16.22 7.85
CA LEU A 5 14.30 17.26 8.50
C LEU A 5 13.75 16.81 9.85
N LEU A 6 13.38 15.54 9.99
CA LEU A 6 12.93 14.99 11.27
C LEU A 6 14.05 14.98 12.29
N LEU A 7 15.24 14.53 11.90
CA LEU A 7 16.40 14.43 12.81
C LEU A 7 16.80 15.81 13.33
N THR A 8 16.76 16.84 12.47
CA THR A 8 17.06 18.23 12.86
C THR A 8 16.11 18.76 13.92
N HIS A 9 14.83 18.40 13.88
CA HIS A 9 13.82 18.91 14.81
C HIS A 9 13.40 17.92 15.90
N PHE A 10 14.05 16.77 15.99
CA PHE A 10 13.65 15.66 16.86
C PHE A 10 13.59 16.05 18.34
N GLU A 11 14.57 16.83 18.80
CA GLU A 11 14.64 17.32 20.20
C GLU A 11 13.45 18.21 20.55
N THR A 12 13.08 19.14 19.66
CA THR A 12 11.92 20.03 19.84
C THR A 12 10.59 19.27 19.79
N LEU A 13 10.55 18.17 19.03
CA LEU A 13 9.38 17.31 18.90
C LEU A 13 9.19 16.40 20.12
N ILE A 14 10.22 16.12 20.93
CA ILE A 14 10.16 15.14 22.03
C ILE A 14 10.25 15.80 23.42
N ASP A 15 10.31 17.13 23.47
CA ASP A 15 10.33 17.92 24.70
C ASP A 15 9.19 17.61 25.71
N ARG A 16 8.09 17.00 25.25
CA ARG A 16 6.98 16.56 26.12
C ARG A 16 6.69 15.06 25.96
N PRO A 17 6.32 14.35 27.04
CA PRO A 17 6.06 12.92 27.01
C PRO A 17 4.86 12.54 26.11
N GLU A 18 3.87 13.42 25.98
CA GLU A 18 2.70 13.22 25.11
C GLU A 18 3.11 13.11 23.63
N LYS A 19 4.06 13.95 23.19
CA LYS A 19 4.52 13.99 21.80
C LYS A 19 5.28 12.72 21.37
N VAL A 20 5.93 12.03 22.31
CA VAL A 20 6.56 10.72 22.05
C VAL A 20 5.53 9.71 21.58
N THR A 21 4.33 9.75 22.17
CA THR A 21 3.24 8.83 21.82
C THR A 21 2.69 9.13 20.43
N GLU A 22 2.53 10.42 20.09
CA GLU A 22 2.11 10.85 18.76
C GLU A 22 3.13 10.49 17.67
N LEU A 23 4.42 10.67 17.95
CA LEU A 23 5.49 10.31 17.03
C LEU A 23 5.49 8.80 16.74
N ARG A 24 5.31 7.96 17.77
CA ARG A 24 5.18 6.50 17.59
C ARG A 24 3.97 6.13 16.73
N LYS A 25 2.83 6.77 16.95
CA LYS A 25 1.62 6.58 16.12
C LYS A 25 1.88 6.96 14.67
N LEU A 26 2.56 8.08 14.43
CA LEU A 26 2.89 8.55 13.09
C LEU A 26 3.84 7.58 12.37
N ILE A 27 4.90 7.12 13.04
CA ILE A 27 5.84 6.13 12.46
C ILE A 27 5.10 4.83 12.13
N LEU A 28 4.22 4.37 13.01
CA LEU A 28 3.43 3.16 12.77
C LEU A 28 2.48 3.33 11.57
N GLN A 29 1.80 4.46 11.45
CA GLN A 29 0.96 4.76 10.30
C GLN A 29 1.76 4.75 8.99
N LEU A 30 2.95 5.35 9.00
CA LEU A 30 3.83 5.36 7.82
C LEU A 30 4.37 3.97 7.48
N ALA A 31 4.60 3.11 8.48
CA ALA A 31 4.96 1.72 8.30
C ALA A 31 3.85 0.94 7.58
N VAL A 32 2.61 1.07 8.07
CA VAL A 32 1.44 0.43 7.46
C VAL A 32 1.22 0.90 6.02
N MET A 33 1.50 2.18 5.75
CA MET A 33 1.44 2.73 4.39
C MET A 33 2.63 2.35 3.49
N GLY A 34 3.67 1.70 4.00
CA GLY A 34 4.87 1.35 3.22
C GLY A 34 5.79 2.54 2.88
N LYS A 35 5.70 3.65 3.63
CA LYS A 35 6.42 4.91 3.34
C LYS A 35 7.72 5.11 4.14
N LEU A 36 8.18 4.08 4.84
CA LEU A 36 9.40 4.14 5.66
C LEU A 36 10.69 3.96 4.85
N VAL A 37 10.59 3.46 3.63
CA VAL A 37 11.72 3.24 2.71
C VAL A 37 11.50 4.09 1.47
N PRO A 38 12.55 4.67 0.86
CA PRO A 38 12.44 5.33 -0.43
C PRO A 38 11.82 4.39 -1.46
N GLN A 39 10.79 4.88 -2.15
CA GLN A 39 10.19 4.17 -3.28
C GLN A 39 11.01 4.51 -4.52
N ASP A 40 11.37 3.50 -5.33
CA ASP A 40 12.00 3.75 -6.62
C ASP A 40 10.91 4.10 -7.64
N ALA A 41 11.02 5.28 -8.25
CA ALA A 41 10.06 5.72 -9.27
C ALA A 41 10.16 4.88 -10.56
N ASN A 42 11.25 4.14 -10.74
CA ASN A 42 11.44 3.22 -11.85
C ASN A 42 10.93 1.80 -11.56
N ASP A 43 10.45 1.54 -10.34
CA ASP A 43 9.84 0.24 -10.01
C ASP A 43 8.66 -0.02 -10.95
N GLU A 44 8.60 -1.26 -11.44
CA GLU A 44 7.53 -1.68 -12.34
C GLU A 44 6.17 -1.53 -11.65
N PRO A 45 5.21 -0.80 -12.24
CA PRO A 45 3.89 -0.70 -11.64
C PRO A 45 3.23 -2.08 -11.65
N ALA A 46 2.51 -2.40 -10.57
CA ALA A 46 1.84 -3.69 -10.42
C ALA A 46 0.92 -4.05 -11.61
N SER A 47 0.44 -3.06 -12.37
CA SER A 47 -0.34 -3.26 -13.59
C SER A 47 0.38 -4.10 -14.65
N GLU A 48 1.70 -3.96 -14.81
CA GLU A 48 2.46 -4.74 -15.80
C GLU A 48 2.56 -6.21 -15.37
N LEU A 49 2.81 -6.47 -14.08
CA LEU A 49 2.77 -7.81 -13.52
C LEU A 49 1.38 -8.45 -13.71
N LEU A 50 0.30 -7.70 -13.48
CA LEU A 50 -1.07 -8.19 -13.68
C LEU A 50 -1.35 -8.56 -15.13
N LYS A 51 -0.85 -7.79 -16.10
CA LYS A 51 -0.96 -8.14 -17.52
C LYS A 51 -0.25 -9.46 -17.83
N ARG A 52 0.98 -9.64 -17.33
CA ARG A 52 1.73 -10.90 -17.50
C ARG A 52 0.98 -12.10 -16.92
N ILE A 53 0.48 -11.97 -15.69
CA ILE A 53 -0.32 -13.01 -15.03
C ILE A 53 -1.58 -13.33 -15.85
N ALA A 54 -2.28 -12.32 -16.38
CA ALA A 54 -3.47 -12.54 -17.21
C ALA A 54 -3.15 -13.32 -18.49
N THR A 55 -2.05 -12.98 -19.17
CA THR A 55 -1.61 -13.70 -20.38
C THR A 55 -1.21 -15.14 -20.10
N GLU A 56 -0.47 -15.38 -19.01
CA GLU A 56 -0.03 -16.72 -18.62
C GLU A 56 -1.21 -17.59 -18.17
N LYS A 57 -2.14 -17.03 -17.38
CA LYS A 57 -3.39 -17.71 -17.02
C LYS A 57 -4.20 -18.10 -18.25
N ALA A 58 -4.31 -17.22 -19.26
CA ALA A 58 -5.01 -17.53 -20.50
C ALA A 58 -4.37 -18.69 -21.26
N ALA A 59 -3.03 -18.72 -21.35
CA ALA A 59 -2.31 -19.84 -21.95
C ALA A 59 -2.54 -21.17 -21.20
N LEU A 60 -2.52 -21.15 -19.87
CA LEU A 60 -2.73 -22.33 -19.03
C LEU A 60 -4.18 -22.84 -19.06
N MET A 61 -5.17 -21.94 -19.20
CA MET A 61 -6.56 -22.30 -19.44
C MET A 61 -6.73 -22.98 -20.82
N ASN A 62 -6.08 -22.45 -21.85
CA ASN A 62 -6.10 -23.06 -23.19
C ASN A 62 -5.40 -24.43 -23.22
N ALA A 63 -4.35 -24.61 -22.43
CA ALA A 63 -3.66 -25.88 -22.26
C ALA A 63 -4.41 -26.88 -21.34
N GLY A 64 -5.59 -26.51 -20.80
CA GLY A 64 -6.41 -27.38 -19.95
C GLY A 64 -5.86 -27.66 -18.55
N LYS A 65 -4.79 -26.97 -18.14
CA LYS A 65 -4.13 -27.19 -16.84
C LYS A 65 -4.86 -26.49 -15.68
N ILE A 66 -5.64 -25.44 -15.98
CA ILE A 66 -6.35 -24.63 -14.99
C ILE A 66 -7.79 -24.40 -15.44
N LYS A 67 -8.75 -24.50 -14.52
CA LYS A 67 -10.17 -24.18 -14.78
C LYS A 67 -10.38 -22.66 -14.86
N ARG A 68 -11.34 -22.22 -15.67
CA ARG A 68 -11.72 -20.80 -15.74
C ARG A 68 -12.15 -20.30 -14.36
N GLU A 69 -11.60 -19.17 -13.94
CA GLU A 69 -11.99 -18.51 -12.69
C GLU A 69 -13.46 -18.07 -12.81
N LYS A 70 -14.25 -18.35 -11.76
CA LYS A 70 -15.59 -17.76 -11.66
C LYS A 70 -15.43 -16.25 -11.46
N PRO A 71 -16.25 -15.41 -12.12
CA PRO A 71 -16.28 -13.99 -11.83
C PRO A 71 -16.49 -13.80 -10.33
N LEU A 72 -15.66 -12.98 -9.70
CA LEU A 72 -15.87 -12.58 -8.32
C LEU A 72 -17.22 -11.87 -8.23
N THR A 73 -17.98 -12.14 -7.17
CA THR A 73 -19.18 -11.36 -6.89
C THR A 73 -18.79 -9.89 -6.71
N PRO A 74 -19.60 -8.94 -7.19
CA PRO A 74 -19.39 -7.53 -6.88
C PRO A 74 -19.22 -7.37 -5.36
N ILE A 75 -18.20 -6.63 -4.95
CA ILE A 75 -17.97 -6.34 -3.54
C ILE A 75 -19.17 -5.52 -3.05
N ASP A 76 -19.80 -5.94 -1.95
CA ASP A 76 -20.86 -5.15 -1.32
C ASP A 76 -20.23 -3.87 -0.74
N PRO A 77 -20.74 -2.67 -1.05
CA PRO A 77 -20.24 -1.43 -0.46
C PRO A 77 -20.24 -1.43 1.08
N ALA A 78 -21.05 -2.27 1.74
CA ALA A 78 -21.02 -2.46 3.19
C ALA A 78 -19.81 -3.28 3.70
N GLU A 79 -19.17 -4.07 2.84
CA GLU A 79 -17.98 -4.86 3.13
C GLU A 79 -16.67 -4.15 2.76
N LEU A 80 -16.74 -2.94 2.20
CA LEU A 80 -15.55 -2.14 1.98
C LEU A 80 -14.87 -1.88 3.34
N PRO A 81 -13.55 -2.11 3.45
CA PRO A 81 -12.83 -1.67 4.62
C PRO A 81 -13.06 -0.17 4.80
N ASN A 82 -13.26 0.29 6.05
CA ASN A 82 -13.36 1.71 6.41
C ASN A 82 -12.04 2.48 6.19
N CYS A 83 -11.20 2.04 5.24
CA CYS A 83 -10.08 2.77 4.69
C CYS A 83 -10.66 4.02 4.03
N ARG A 84 -10.71 5.11 4.80
CA ARG A 84 -11.02 6.47 4.37
C ARG A 84 -10.55 6.65 2.93
N THR A 85 -11.54 6.70 2.04
CA THR A 85 -11.36 6.82 0.61
C THR A 85 -10.26 7.84 0.33
N VAL A 86 -9.28 7.44 -0.47
CA VAL A 86 -8.38 8.37 -1.15
C VAL A 86 -9.19 9.01 -2.29
N LEU A 87 -10.26 9.68 -1.92
CA LEU A 87 -10.95 10.68 -2.72
C LEU A 87 -10.40 12.01 -2.24
N LEU A 88 -9.29 12.42 -2.83
CA LEU A 88 -9.07 13.84 -3.09
C LEU A 88 -9.11 13.99 -4.62
N PRO A 89 -9.76 15.05 -5.16
CA PRO A 89 -9.67 15.39 -6.59
C PRO A 89 -8.23 15.63 -7.06
#